data_AF-A0A3R6CRP0-F1
#
_entry.id   AF-A0A3R6CRP0-F1
#
_cell.length_a   1.000
_cell.length_b   1.000
_cell.length_c   1.000
_cell.angle_alpha   90.00
_cell.angle_beta   90.00
_cell.angle_gamma   90.00
#
_symmetry.space_group_name_H-M   'P 1'
#
loop_
_entity.id
_entity.type
_entity.pdbx_description
1 polymer ?
#
loop_
_entity_poly.entity_id
_entity_poly.type
_entity_poly.pdbx_seq_one_letter_code
_entity_poly.pdbx_strand_id
1 'polypeptide(L)'
;MTFDEIIEALYSEDKSLICDVLNTGGYISDFNDYLETDAIHTGFYCRVQTGTIFEVIYLIPKQTICYKDVSSILLYYPLGFFLKYSPRKFAPCEVCSVPDKWIQAYNMATGEFDIVSRKGIEMKDQCAESIILDNDLKVSSFSIMDGSIKKKDYPLYPAYIPELYKGKEFSPQINFSRTYDYSDNEPTYEKYGGTYAQDVEGCDDDFIDDVLGGEPEAYWNID
;
A
#
# COMPACT_ATOMS: atom_id res chain seq x y z
N MET A 1 -0.03 -14.51 7.08
CA MET A 1 -1.45 -14.16 6.86
C MET A 1 -1.87 -14.73 5.54
N THR A 2 -3.09 -15.23 5.43
CA THR A 2 -3.67 -15.67 4.17
C THR A 2 -4.14 -14.47 3.34
N PHE A 3 -4.44 -14.70 2.06
CA PHE A 3 -4.88 -13.62 1.17
C PHE A 3 -6.17 -12.94 1.63
N ASP A 4 -7.13 -13.71 2.15
CA ASP A 4 -8.39 -13.18 2.66
C ASP A 4 -8.20 -12.28 3.89
N GLU A 5 -7.33 -12.68 4.84
CA GLU A 5 -6.96 -11.86 6.00
C GLU A 5 -6.32 -10.54 5.57
N ILE A 6 -5.42 -10.59 4.57
CA ILE A 6 -4.76 -9.41 4.01
C ILE A 6 -5.77 -8.47 3.35
N ILE A 7 -6.65 -8.99 2.48
CA ILE A 7 -7.65 -8.16 1.79
C ILE A 7 -8.67 -7.59 2.79
N GLU A 8 -9.09 -8.36 3.79
CA GLU A 8 -9.94 -7.85 4.87
C GLU A 8 -9.31 -6.67 5.61
N ALA A 9 -8.03 -6.76 5.96
CA ALA A 9 -7.32 -5.68 6.61
C ALA A 9 -7.11 -4.45 5.71
N LEU A 10 -6.66 -4.65 4.47
CA LEU A 10 -6.41 -3.56 3.53
C LEU A 10 -7.70 -2.80 3.17
N TYR A 11 -8.85 -3.47 3.16
CA TYR A 11 -10.15 -2.85 2.89
C TYR A 11 -10.89 -2.42 4.17
N SER A 12 -10.23 -2.48 5.33
CA SER A 12 -10.75 -1.96 6.60
C SER A 12 -10.72 -0.44 6.62
N GLU A 13 -11.57 0.16 7.45
CA GLU A 13 -11.47 1.59 7.81
C GLU A 13 -10.46 1.82 8.95
N ASP A 14 -10.04 0.77 9.65
CA ASP A 14 -9.06 0.85 10.73
C ASP A 14 -7.63 0.94 10.17
N LYS A 15 -7.07 2.14 10.20
CA LYS A 15 -5.69 2.41 9.76
C LYS A 15 -4.65 1.57 10.51
N SER A 16 -4.90 1.21 11.77
CA SER A 16 -3.97 0.39 12.56
C SER A 16 -3.87 -1.00 11.95
N LEU A 17 -5.02 -1.61 11.64
CA LEU A 17 -5.10 -2.92 10.99
C LEU A 17 -4.44 -2.91 9.59
N ILE A 18 -4.64 -1.84 8.83
CA ILE A 18 -3.97 -1.64 7.54
C ILE A 18 -2.45 -1.63 7.75
N CYS A 19 -1.95 -0.83 8.68
CA CYS A 19 -0.52 -0.72 8.96
C CYS A 19 0.09 -2.03 9.44
N ASP A 20 -0.58 -2.76 10.33
CA ASP A 20 -0.14 -4.08 10.80
C ASP A 20 0.11 -5.02 9.63
N VAL A 21 -0.81 -5.06 8.66
CA VAL A 21 -0.66 -5.88 7.45
C VAL A 21 0.45 -5.36 6.55
N LEU A 22 0.52 -4.05 6.29
CA LEU A 22 1.61 -3.45 5.49
C LEU A 22 3.00 -3.76 6.06
N ASN A 23 3.11 -3.80 7.40
CA ASN A 23 4.35 -4.11 8.11
C ASN A 23 4.73 -5.59 8.12
N THR A 24 3.83 -6.50 7.71
CA THR A 24 4.22 -7.89 7.43
C THR A 24 4.97 -8.03 6.11
N GLY A 25 4.80 -7.07 5.21
CA GLY A 25 5.46 -7.02 3.92
C GLY A 25 6.75 -6.22 3.93
N GLY A 26 7.25 -5.93 2.74
CA GLY A 26 8.44 -5.12 2.53
C GLY A 26 8.35 -4.33 1.23
N TYR A 27 9.36 -3.50 0.99
CA TYR A 27 9.47 -2.83 -0.29
C TYR A 27 9.79 -3.86 -1.37
N ILE A 28 9.37 -3.61 -2.61
CA ILE A 28 9.49 -4.60 -3.70
C ILE A 28 10.93 -5.09 -3.94
N SER A 29 11.95 -4.27 -3.65
CA SER A 29 13.36 -4.66 -3.77
C SER A 29 13.82 -5.69 -2.72
N ASP A 30 13.08 -5.83 -1.62
CA ASP A 30 13.39 -6.77 -0.56
C ASP A 30 13.12 -8.22 -0.99
N PHE A 31 12.40 -8.41 -2.11
CA PHE A 31 11.96 -9.72 -2.62
C PHE A 31 12.75 -10.23 -3.83
N ASN A 32 13.99 -9.78 -4.02
CA ASN A 32 14.88 -10.01 -5.17
C ASN A 32 15.37 -11.46 -5.42
N ASP A 33 14.61 -12.46 -5.00
CA ASP A 33 14.91 -13.88 -5.25
C ASP A 33 14.76 -14.19 -6.74
N TYR A 34 15.72 -14.89 -7.37
CA TYR A 34 15.81 -15.04 -8.84
C TYR A 34 14.72 -15.89 -9.54
N LEU A 35 13.50 -15.92 -9.04
CA LEU A 35 12.38 -16.63 -9.61
C LEU A 35 11.26 -15.67 -10.00
N GLU A 36 10.83 -15.74 -11.27
CA GLU A 36 9.62 -15.06 -11.73
C GLU A 36 8.43 -15.55 -10.90
N THR A 37 7.67 -14.62 -10.34
CA THR A 37 6.66 -14.90 -9.32
C THR A 37 5.30 -14.37 -9.78
N ASP A 38 4.28 -15.22 -9.72
CA ASP A 38 2.90 -14.82 -9.97
C ASP A 38 2.42 -13.90 -8.84
N ALA A 39 1.76 -12.82 -9.21
CA ALA A 39 1.31 -11.80 -8.28
C ALA A 39 -0.08 -11.29 -8.66
N ILE A 40 -0.75 -10.70 -7.68
CA ILE A 40 -2.07 -10.09 -7.82
C ILE A 40 -1.98 -8.67 -7.26
N HIS A 41 -2.47 -7.71 -8.04
CA HIS A 41 -2.67 -6.36 -7.52
C HIS A 41 -3.85 -6.37 -6.53
N THR A 42 -3.68 -5.78 -5.36
CA THR A 42 -4.70 -5.81 -4.29
C THR A 42 -5.79 -4.73 -4.47
N GLY A 43 -5.64 -3.86 -5.47
CA GLY A 43 -6.48 -2.67 -5.64
C GLY A 43 -6.23 -1.59 -4.58
N PHE A 44 -5.38 -1.87 -3.61
CA PHE A 44 -5.08 -0.99 -2.50
C PHE A 44 -3.90 -0.08 -2.83
N TYR A 45 -4.08 1.19 -2.49
CA TYR A 45 -3.07 2.23 -2.55
C TYR A 45 -3.08 2.98 -1.23
N CYS A 46 -1.92 3.45 -0.77
CA CYS A 46 -1.84 4.39 0.34
C CYS A 46 -0.96 5.58 -0.04
N ARG A 47 -1.30 6.75 0.49
CA ARG A 47 -0.48 7.95 0.39
C ARG A 47 0.29 8.12 1.69
N VAL A 48 1.58 8.42 1.60
CA VAL A 48 2.38 8.75 2.78
C VAL A 48 2.60 10.25 2.91
N GLN A 49 3.14 10.68 4.05
CA GLN A 49 3.33 12.10 4.38
C GLN A 49 4.15 12.90 3.35
N THR A 50 5.03 12.24 2.59
CA THR A 50 5.82 12.84 1.50
C THR A 50 5.03 13.07 0.21
N GLY A 51 3.74 12.75 0.19
CA GLY A 51 2.89 12.74 -1.01
C GLY A 51 3.11 11.53 -1.91
N THR A 52 4.10 10.68 -1.63
CA THR A 52 4.33 9.43 -2.37
C THR A 52 3.15 8.49 -2.21
N ILE A 53 2.73 7.87 -3.32
CA ILE A 53 1.68 6.84 -3.32
C ILE A 53 2.35 5.49 -3.50
N PHE A 54 2.04 4.56 -2.59
CA PHE A 54 2.43 3.17 -2.69
C PHE A 54 1.28 2.32 -3.22
N GLU A 55 1.60 1.43 -4.16
CA GLU A 55 0.72 0.34 -4.57
C GLU A 55 1.07 -0.94 -3.82
N VAL A 56 0.06 -1.75 -3.48
CA VAL A 56 0.26 -2.98 -2.72
C VAL A 56 -0.05 -4.19 -3.59
N ILE A 57 0.91 -5.09 -3.67
CA ILE A 57 0.90 -6.28 -4.52
C ILE A 57 1.05 -7.51 -3.63
N TYR A 58 0.26 -8.54 -3.87
CA TYR A 58 0.41 -9.83 -3.19
C TYR A 58 1.16 -10.81 -4.08
N LEU A 59 2.22 -11.41 -3.54
CA LEU A 59 3.06 -12.42 -4.19
C LEU A 59 2.51 -13.82 -3.86
N ILE A 60 1.90 -14.49 -4.84
CA ILE A 60 1.12 -15.71 -4.62
C ILE A 60 1.96 -16.85 -4.03
N PRO A 61 3.12 -17.23 -4.60
CA PRO A 61 3.94 -18.32 -4.06
C PRO A 61 4.53 -18.04 -2.67
N LYS A 62 4.78 -16.77 -2.34
CA LYS A 62 5.37 -16.36 -1.06
C LYS A 62 4.32 -16.12 0.03
N GLN A 63 3.04 -16.03 -0.35
CA GLN A 63 1.93 -15.69 0.53
C GLN A 63 2.19 -14.44 1.37
N THR A 64 2.71 -13.40 0.73
CA THR A 64 3.07 -12.13 1.37
C THR A 64 2.77 -10.98 0.44
N ILE A 65 2.61 -9.79 1.02
CA ILE A 65 2.54 -8.55 0.24
C ILE A 65 3.91 -7.90 0.09
N CYS A 66 4.04 -7.12 -0.98
CA CYS A 66 5.08 -6.13 -1.15
C CYS A 66 4.46 -4.81 -1.61
N TYR A 67 5.19 -3.71 -1.42
CA TYR A 67 4.76 -2.40 -1.87
C TYR A 67 5.86 -1.72 -2.69
N LYS A 68 5.44 -0.85 -3.61
CA LYS A 68 6.36 0.01 -4.37
C LYS A 68 5.74 1.36 -4.65
N ASP A 69 6.58 2.36 -4.89
CA ASP A 69 6.12 3.68 -5.29
C ASP A 69 5.51 3.64 -6.69
N VAL A 70 4.46 4.43 -6.90
CA VAL A 70 3.85 4.57 -8.21
C VAL A 70 4.61 5.64 -9.00
N SER A 71 5.41 5.20 -9.96
CA SER A 71 6.30 6.08 -10.74
C SER A 71 5.59 6.93 -11.80
N SER A 72 4.38 6.57 -12.22
CA SER A 72 3.54 7.38 -13.11
C SER A 72 2.08 6.92 -13.05
N ILE A 73 1.18 7.79 -12.55
CA ILE A 73 -0.24 7.45 -12.37
C ILE A 73 -1.00 7.82 -13.64
N LEU A 74 -0.86 6.99 -14.67
CA LEU A 74 -1.81 7.04 -15.79
C LEU A 74 -3.09 6.28 -15.44
N LEU A 75 -2.99 5.16 -14.72
CA LEU A 75 -4.11 4.28 -14.36
C LEU A 75 -3.82 3.52 -13.06
N TYR A 76 -4.84 3.36 -12.20
CA TYR A 76 -4.76 2.50 -11.02
C TYR A 76 -5.20 1.07 -11.36
N TYR A 77 -4.42 0.07 -10.95
CA TYR A 77 -4.76 -1.33 -11.11
C TYR A 77 -5.82 -1.78 -10.09
N PRO A 78 -6.91 -2.43 -10.54
CA PRO A 78 -7.94 -2.95 -9.65
C PRO A 78 -7.52 -4.23 -8.91
N LEU A 79 -8.24 -4.56 -7.83
CA LEU A 79 -8.11 -5.84 -7.13
C LEU A 79 -8.45 -7.01 -8.05
N GLY A 80 -7.53 -7.97 -8.16
CA GLY A 80 -7.68 -9.12 -9.08
C GLY A 80 -6.81 -9.01 -10.33
N PHE A 81 -6.13 -7.89 -10.52
CA PHE A 81 -5.30 -7.69 -11.69
C PHE A 81 -4.07 -8.60 -11.65
N PHE A 82 -3.92 -9.47 -12.64
CA PHE A 82 -2.85 -10.45 -12.69
C PHE A 82 -1.52 -9.80 -13.11
N LEU A 83 -0.49 -10.05 -12.32
CA LEU A 83 0.85 -9.49 -12.47
C LEU A 83 1.90 -10.61 -12.49
N LYS A 84 3.01 -10.33 -13.18
CA LYS A 84 4.25 -11.10 -13.12
C LYS A 84 5.32 -10.24 -12.48
N TYR A 85 5.86 -10.70 -11.35
CA TYR A 85 7.00 -10.10 -10.68
C TYR A 85 8.29 -10.73 -11.20
N SER A 86 9.17 -9.90 -11.74
CA SER A 86 10.46 -10.27 -12.32
C SER A 86 11.59 -9.51 -11.62
N PRO A 87 12.28 -10.13 -10.66
CA PRO A 87 13.40 -9.50 -9.96
C PRO A 87 14.61 -9.39 -10.88
N ARG A 88 15.37 -8.30 -10.74
CA ARG A 88 16.54 -8.01 -11.59
C ARG A 88 17.77 -7.73 -10.73
N LYS A 89 18.88 -8.37 -11.07
CA LYS A 89 20.13 -8.36 -10.31
C LYS A 89 20.85 -7.00 -10.30
N PHE A 90 20.71 -6.25 -11.39
CA PHE A 90 21.41 -4.98 -11.63
C PHE A 90 20.47 -3.90 -12.18
N ALA A 91 19.17 -4.07 -11.99
CA ALA A 91 18.14 -3.15 -12.46
C ALA A 91 16.96 -3.14 -11.47
N PRO A 92 16.08 -2.12 -11.52
CA PRO A 92 14.85 -2.13 -10.75
C PRO A 92 14.03 -3.40 -11.02
N CYS A 93 13.37 -3.90 -9.98
CA CYS A 93 12.39 -4.98 -10.13
C CYS A 93 11.32 -4.59 -11.13
N GLU A 94 10.93 -5.53 -11.97
CA GLU A 94 9.89 -5.30 -12.97
C GLU A 94 8.60 -6.00 -12.54
N VAL A 95 7.48 -5.28 -12.69
CA VAL A 95 6.14 -5.82 -12.52
C VAL A 95 5.43 -5.65 -13.85
N CYS A 96 5.12 -6.76 -14.52
CA CYS A 96 4.45 -6.75 -15.80
C CYS A 96 3.00 -7.18 -15.64
N SER A 97 2.08 -6.45 -16.27
CA SER A 97 0.71 -6.88 -16.44
C SER A 97 0.63 -8.06 -17.41
N VAL A 98 -0.27 -9.02 -17.15
CA VAL A 98 -0.62 -10.05 -18.13
C VAL A 98 -1.95 -9.67 -18.79
N PRO A 99 -1.96 -9.21 -20.06
CA PRO A 99 -3.09 -8.49 -20.64
C PRO A 99 -4.42 -9.25 -20.62
N ASP A 100 -4.38 -10.57 -20.78
CA ASP A 100 -5.58 -11.37 -20.98
C ASP A 100 -6.01 -12.14 -19.73
N LYS A 101 -5.29 -11.99 -18.60
CA LYS A 101 -5.60 -12.72 -17.36
C LYS A 101 -6.20 -11.80 -16.31
N TRP A 102 -7.21 -12.32 -15.62
CA TRP A 102 -7.88 -11.70 -14.49
C TRP A 102 -8.11 -12.73 -13.39
N ILE A 103 -7.92 -12.33 -12.14
CA ILE A 103 -8.26 -13.16 -11.00
C ILE A 103 -9.59 -12.65 -10.44
N GLN A 104 -10.64 -13.46 -10.54
CA GLN A 104 -11.98 -13.04 -10.15
C GLN A 104 -12.35 -13.41 -8.71
N ALA A 105 -11.72 -14.46 -8.16
CA ALA A 105 -12.02 -14.93 -6.83
C ALA A 105 -10.83 -15.65 -6.18
N TYR A 106 -10.91 -15.76 -4.86
CA TYR A 106 -10.00 -16.57 -4.04
C TYR A 106 -10.81 -17.51 -3.15
N ASN A 107 -10.40 -18.77 -3.08
CA ASN A 107 -11.03 -19.78 -2.22
C ASN A 107 -10.18 -20.01 -0.96
N MET A 108 -10.67 -19.55 0.19
CA MET A 108 -9.94 -19.67 1.46
C MET A 108 -9.82 -21.11 1.96
N ALA A 109 -10.71 -22.02 1.53
CA ALA A 109 -10.65 -23.42 1.93
C ALA A 109 -9.54 -24.20 1.20
N THR A 110 -9.24 -23.82 -0.05
CA THR A 110 -8.21 -24.49 -0.87
C THR A 110 -6.94 -23.67 -1.05
N GLY A 111 -6.98 -22.36 -0.80
CA GLY A 111 -5.89 -21.42 -1.10
C GLY A 111 -5.73 -21.12 -2.59
N GLU A 112 -6.72 -21.48 -3.42
CA GLU A 112 -6.65 -21.36 -4.88
C GLU A 112 -7.26 -20.04 -5.37
N PHE A 113 -6.65 -19.50 -6.42
CA PHE A 113 -7.14 -18.33 -7.15
C PHE A 113 -7.87 -18.76 -8.41
N ASP A 114 -9.04 -18.19 -8.64
CA ASP A 114 -9.84 -18.42 -9.84
C ASP A 114 -9.42 -17.44 -10.95
N ILE A 115 -8.64 -17.96 -11.90
CA ILE A 115 -8.06 -17.19 -13.00
C ILE A 115 -8.91 -17.37 -14.25
N VAL A 116 -9.42 -16.26 -14.78
CA VAL A 116 -10.25 -16.20 -15.98
C VAL A 116 -9.61 -15.32 -17.04
N SER A 117 -10.06 -15.48 -18.28
CA SER A 117 -9.66 -14.62 -19.39
C SER A 117 -10.46 -13.32 -19.40
N ARG A 118 -9.76 -12.21 -19.64
CA ARG A 118 -10.32 -10.86 -19.75
C ARG A 118 -10.21 -10.34 -21.16
N LYS A 119 -11.34 -9.84 -21.67
CA LYS A 119 -11.45 -9.17 -22.97
C LYS A 119 -11.15 -7.67 -22.91
N GLY A 120 -11.49 -7.01 -21.81
CA GLY A 120 -11.26 -5.57 -21.66
C GLY A 120 -11.54 -5.03 -20.26
N ILE A 121 -11.34 -3.73 -20.10
CA ILE A 121 -11.60 -2.99 -18.87
C ILE A 121 -12.39 -1.73 -19.24
N GLU A 122 -13.52 -1.53 -18.56
CA GLU A 122 -14.27 -0.29 -18.63
C GLU A 122 -13.71 0.68 -17.59
N MET A 123 -13.22 1.83 -18.03
CA MET A 123 -12.58 2.82 -17.18
C MET A 123 -13.52 3.99 -16.90
N LYS A 124 -13.45 4.49 -15.67
CA LYS A 124 -14.04 5.77 -15.25
C LYS A 124 -12.95 6.57 -14.56
N ASP A 125 -12.60 7.71 -15.17
CA ASP A 125 -11.44 8.50 -14.79
C ASP A 125 -10.15 7.66 -14.81
N GLN A 126 -9.48 7.49 -13.66
CA GLN A 126 -8.25 6.70 -13.52
C GLN A 126 -8.48 5.28 -12.98
N CYS A 127 -9.73 4.90 -12.70
CA CYS A 127 -10.10 3.65 -12.05
C CYS A 127 -10.95 2.78 -12.97
N ALA A 128 -10.80 1.46 -12.84
CA ALA A 128 -11.68 0.51 -13.50
C ALA A 128 -13.07 0.53 -12.84
N GLU A 129 -14.12 0.72 -13.65
CA GLU A 129 -15.51 0.58 -13.21
C GLU A 129 -15.95 -0.88 -13.32
N SER A 130 -15.55 -1.57 -14.38
CA SER A 130 -15.82 -3.00 -14.56
C SER A 130 -14.77 -3.70 -15.43
N ILE A 131 -14.65 -5.01 -15.24
CA ILE A 131 -13.84 -5.91 -16.04
C ILE A 131 -14.77 -6.68 -16.97
N ILE A 132 -14.45 -6.68 -18.26
CA ILE A 132 -15.21 -7.41 -19.29
C ILE A 132 -14.51 -8.75 -19.52
N LEU A 133 -15.18 -9.84 -19.15
CA LEU A 133 -14.70 -11.20 -19.37
C LEU A 133 -14.95 -11.65 -20.82
N ASP A 134 -14.31 -12.74 -21.24
CA ASP A 134 -14.43 -13.26 -22.61
C ASP A 134 -15.87 -13.65 -23.01
N ASN A 135 -16.70 -13.98 -22.04
CA ASN A 135 -18.13 -14.27 -22.23
C ASN A 135 -19.01 -13.00 -22.23
N ASP A 136 -18.41 -11.82 -22.33
CA ASP A 136 -19.04 -10.50 -22.26
C ASP A 136 -19.73 -10.18 -20.92
N LEU A 137 -19.50 -11.00 -19.87
CA LEU A 137 -19.93 -10.68 -18.52
C LEU A 137 -19.09 -9.52 -17.98
N LYS A 138 -19.77 -8.52 -17.41
CA LYS A 138 -19.13 -7.43 -16.67
C LYS A 138 -19.07 -7.77 -15.19
N VAL A 139 -17.89 -7.68 -14.59
CA VAL A 139 -17.68 -7.85 -13.16
C VAL A 139 -17.03 -6.61 -12.55
N SER A 140 -17.53 -6.17 -11.40
CA SER A 140 -17.06 -4.97 -10.69
C SER A 140 -16.67 -5.26 -9.23
N SER A 141 -16.47 -6.54 -8.91
CA SER A 141 -16.06 -6.98 -7.58
C SER A 141 -15.21 -8.24 -7.66
N PHE A 142 -14.47 -8.48 -6.58
CA PHE A 142 -13.66 -9.67 -6.34
C PHE A 142 -14.30 -10.50 -5.23
N SER A 143 -14.44 -11.80 -5.43
CA SER A 143 -15.13 -12.68 -4.46
C SER A 143 -14.16 -13.47 -3.58
N ILE A 144 -14.42 -13.48 -2.27
CA ILE A 144 -13.84 -14.46 -1.34
C ILE A 144 -14.84 -15.60 -1.12
N MET A 145 -14.37 -16.82 -1.37
CA MET A 145 -15.14 -18.06 -1.31
C MET A 145 -14.62 -18.96 -0.19
N ASP A 146 -15.49 -19.76 0.42
CA ASP A 146 -15.17 -20.83 1.36
C ASP A 146 -15.79 -22.12 0.81
N GLY A 147 -14.96 -22.90 0.10
CA GLY A 147 -15.44 -24.01 -0.70
C GLY A 147 -16.40 -23.53 -1.78
N SER A 148 -17.66 -23.94 -1.70
CA SER A 148 -18.72 -23.52 -2.65
C SER A 148 -19.54 -22.32 -2.17
N ILE A 149 -19.27 -21.80 -0.97
CA ILE A 149 -20.06 -20.72 -0.36
C ILE A 149 -19.33 -19.41 -0.58
N LYS A 150 -20.00 -18.43 -1.20
CA LYS A 150 -19.49 -17.05 -1.26
C LYS A 150 -19.58 -16.41 0.12
N LYS A 151 -18.46 -15.91 0.64
CA LYS A 151 -18.39 -15.24 1.94
C LYS A 151 -18.56 -13.74 1.81
N LYS A 152 -17.82 -13.13 0.89
CA LYS A 152 -17.74 -11.67 0.77
C LYS A 152 -17.35 -11.27 -0.64
N ASP A 153 -17.90 -10.15 -1.09
CA ASP A 153 -17.47 -9.46 -2.30
C ASP A 153 -16.76 -8.16 -1.89
N TYR A 154 -15.61 -7.91 -2.49
CA TYR A 154 -14.85 -6.69 -2.33
C TYR A 154 -14.97 -5.84 -3.61
N PRO A 155 -15.13 -4.52 -3.50
CA PRO A 155 -15.02 -3.65 -4.66
C PRO A 155 -13.62 -3.74 -5.29
N LEU A 156 -13.48 -3.32 -6.54
CA LEU A 156 -12.18 -3.32 -7.25
C LEU A 156 -11.13 -2.40 -6.58
N TYR A 157 -11.57 -1.45 -5.77
CA TYR A 157 -10.74 -0.54 -5.00
C TYR A 157 -11.38 -0.28 -3.64
N PRO A 158 -10.62 0.03 -2.59
CA PRO A 158 -11.15 0.56 -1.34
C PRO A 158 -11.92 1.87 -1.58
N ALA A 159 -12.77 2.24 -0.62
CA ALA A 159 -13.61 3.45 -0.72
C ALA A 159 -12.79 4.75 -0.82
N TYR A 160 -11.57 4.77 -0.29
CA TYR A 160 -10.64 5.89 -0.36
C TYR A 160 -9.19 5.38 -0.29
N ILE A 161 -8.25 6.23 -0.72
CA ILE A 161 -6.81 5.99 -0.54
C ILE A 161 -6.43 6.51 0.86
N PRO A 162 -6.11 5.64 1.84
CA PRO A 162 -5.73 6.09 3.17
C PRO A 162 -4.42 6.86 3.15
N GLU A 163 -4.36 7.88 4.00
CA GLU A 163 -3.13 8.59 4.31
C GLU A 163 -2.51 8.02 5.58
N LEU A 164 -1.27 7.54 5.45
CA LEU A 164 -0.50 6.83 6.45
C LEU A 164 0.85 7.54 6.69
N TYR A 165 1.48 7.26 7.82
CA TYR A 165 2.87 7.66 8.03
C TYR A 165 3.78 6.48 7.67
N LYS A 166 4.88 6.75 6.97
CA LYS A 166 5.93 5.76 6.69
C LYS A 166 7.26 6.27 7.20
N GLY A 167 7.70 5.71 8.32
CA GLY A 167 9.08 5.77 8.80
C GLY A 167 9.80 4.47 8.45
N LYS A 168 10.40 3.83 9.45
CA LYS A 168 10.86 2.43 9.32
C LYS A 168 9.68 1.49 9.03
N GLU A 169 8.59 1.68 9.74
CA GLU A 169 7.33 0.95 9.62
C GLU A 169 6.20 1.90 9.22
N PHE A 170 5.12 1.35 8.67
CA PHE A 170 3.87 2.06 8.48
C PHE A 170 3.19 2.25 9.83
N SER A 171 2.65 3.43 10.06
CA SER A 171 1.76 3.70 11.18
C SER A 171 0.59 4.54 10.71
N PRO A 172 -0.55 4.53 11.43
CA PRO A 172 -1.60 5.50 11.19
C PRO A 172 -0.98 6.90 11.23
N GLN A 173 -1.44 7.79 10.35
CA GLN A 173 -1.19 9.21 10.56
C GLN A 173 -1.73 9.57 11.93
N ILE A 174 -0.85 9.90 12.86
CA ILE A 174 -1.23 10.65 14.04
C ILE A 174 -1.61 12.01 13.46
N ASN A 175 -2.91 12.31 13.44
CA ASN A 175 -3.31 13.70 13.33
C ASN A 175 -2.62 14.38 14.52
N PHE A 176 -1.50 15.06 14.28
CA PHE A 176 -1.17 16.25 15.04
C PHE A 176 -2.27 17.26 14.70
N SER A 177 -3.51 16.98 15.14
CA SER A 177 -4.43 18.07 15.39
C SER A 177 -3.67 18.96 16.34
N ARG A 178 -3.58 20.21 15.93
CA ARG A 178 -2.99 21.34 16.62
C ARG A 178 -3.76 21.60 17.93
N THR A 179 -3.79 20.60 18.79
CA THR A 179 -4.27 20.60 20.16
C THR A 179 -3.03 20.33 20.97
N TYR A 180 -2.42 21.42 21.38
CA TYR A 180 -1.58 21.48 22.57
C TYR A 180 -2.34 20.78 23.72
N ASP A 181 -2.13 19.49 23.90
CA ASP A 181 -2.52 18.79 25.10
C ASP A 181 -1.24 18.35 25.79
N TYR A 182 -0.87 19.16 26.78
CA TYR A 182 0.22 18.93 27.72
C TYR A 182 -0.02 17.61 28.46
N SER A 183 0.81 16.59 28.23
CA SER A 183 1.00 15.38 29.07
C SER A 183 1.74 14.32 28.25
N ASP A 184 2.97 13.86 28.50
CA ASP A 184 3.78 13.89 29.72
C ASP A 184 5.24 13.49 29.38
N ASN A 185 5.83 14.12 28.36
CA ASN A 185 7.27 14.28 28.22
C ASN A 185 7.45 15.79 28.04
N GLU A 186 8.02 16.48 29.02
CA GLU A 186 8.33 17.89 28.83
C GLU A 186 9.23 18.00 27.60
N PRO A 187 8.85 18.78 26.57
CA PRO A 187 9.69 18.96 25.40
C PRO A 187 11.05 19.42 25.87
N THR A 188 12.08 18.62 25.59
CA THR A 188 13.43 19.05 25.89
C THR A 188 13.77 20.19 24.94
N TYR A 189 14.27 21.25 25.55
CA TYR A 189 14.77 22.43 24.88
C TYR A 189 16.23 22.61 25.31
N GLU A 190 16.98 23.38 24.51
CA GLU A 190 18.39 23.75 24.73
C GLU A 190 19.44 22.78 24.17
N LYS A 191 19.10 21.54 23.75
CA LYS A 191 20.09 20.67 23.08
C LYS A 191 20.56 21.27 21.75
N TYR A 192 19.65 21.93 21.03
CA TYR A 192 19.89 22.62 19.76
C TYR A 192 19.80 24.15 19.88
N GLY A 193 20.02 24.68 21.09
CA GLY A 193 19.90 26.11 21.36
C GLY A 193 20.92 26.92 20.56
N GLY A 194 20.49 28.03 19.97
CA GLY A 194 21.31 28.81 19.03
C GLY A 194 21.10 28.46 17.55
N THR A 195 20.26 27.48 17.23
CA THR A 195 19.93 27.08 15.85
C THR A 195 18.65 27.77 15.37
N TYR A 196 18.52 27.97 14.06
CA TYR A 196 17.33 28.62 13.49
C TYR A 196 16.05 27.83 13.79
N ALA A 197 16.11 26.49 13.69
CA ALA A 197 14.97 25.62 13.96
C ALA A 197 14.44 25.78 15.40
N GLN A 198 15.32 25.87 16.40
CA GLN A 198 14.90 26.00 17.79
C GLN A 198 14.63 27.46 18.21
N ASP A 199 15.54 28.39 17.91
CA ASP A 199 15.47 29.76 18.42
C ASP A 199 14.53 30.67 17.61
N VAL A 200 14.28 30.34 16.33
CA VAL A 200 13.42 31.14 15.45
C VAL A 200 12.10 30.44 15.15
N GLU A 201 12.14 29.15 14.80
CA GLU A 201 10.94 28.39 14.40
C GLU A 201 10.26 27.67 15.57
N GLY A 202 10.94 27.56 16.72
CA GLY A 202 10.38 26.98 17.94
C GLY A 202 10.22 25.47 17.90
N CYS A 203 11.07 24.77 17.16
CA CYS A 203 11.14 23.31 17.18
C CYS A 203 11.75 22.82 18.50
N ASP A 204 11.11 21.83 19.12
CA ASP A 204 11.69 21.12 20.27
C ASP A 204 12.76 20.11 19.83
N ASP A 205 13.56 19.65 20.79
CA ASP A 205 14.69 18.75 20.51
C ASP A 205 14.22 17.40 19.92
N ASP A 206 13.04 16.93 20.31
CA ASP A 206 12.46 15.66 19.84
C ASP A 206 12.05 15.77 18.37
N PHE A 207 11.44 16.89 17.95
CA PHE A 207 11.14 17.18 16.56
C PHE A 207 12.41 17.20 15.71
N ILE A 208 13.47 17.84 16.20
CA ILE A 208 14.73 17.94 15.48
C ILE A 208 15.39 16.56 15.37
N ASP A 209 15.34 15.74 16.40
CA ASP A 209 15.88 14.36 16.39
C ASP A 209 15.08 13.43 15.45
N ASP A 210 13.76 13.47 15.53
CA ASP A 210 12.89 12.49 14.86
C ASP A 210 12.57 12.88 13.41
N VAL A 211 12.38 14.16 13.14
CA VAL A 211 11.97 14.67 11.81
C VAL A 211 13.18 15.14 11.00
N LEU A 212 14.13 15.80 11.66
CA LEU A 212 15.33 16.33 11.01
C LEU A 212 16.55 15.42 11.20
N GLY A 213 16.39 14.25 11.84
CA GLY A 213 17.47 13.30 12.06
C GLY A 213 18.57 13.80 13.00
N GLY A 214 18.26 14.77 13.86
CA GLY A 214 19.20 15.48 14.71
C GLY A 214 19.98 16.59 14.00
N GLU A 215 19.57 16.97 12.78
CA GLU A 215 20.18 18.05 12.00
C GLU A 215 19.26 19.28 11.96
N PRO A 216 19.34 20.22 12.93
CA PRO A 216 18.47 21.40 12.97
C PRO A 216 18.56 22.29 11.72
N GLU A 217 19.69 22.28 11.02
CA GLU A 217 19.88 23.02 9.77
C GLU A 217 19.16 22.37 8.57
N ALA A 218 18.75 21.11 8.68
CA ALA A 218 17.92 20.44 7.69
C ALA A 218 16.47 20.95 7.69
N TYR A 219 16.11 21.85 8.62
CA TYR A 219 14.83 22.56 8.60
C TYR A 219 14.60 23.32 7.29
N TRP A 220 15.66 23.72 6.58
CA TRP A 220 15.53 24.36 5.28
C TRP A 220 15.25 23.39 4.12
N ASN A 221 15.37 22.08 4.36
CA ASN A 221 15.13 21.01 3.37
C ASN A 221 13.74 20.36 3.51
N ILE A 222 12.91 20.85 4.44
CA ILE A 222 11.50 20.50 4.55
C ILE A 222 10.70 21.59 3.82
N ASP A 223 10.49 21.38 2.52
CA ASP A 223 9.51 22.11 1.70
C ASP A 223 8.32 21.16 1.40
#